data_AF-R6ZZ15-F1
#
_entry.id   AF-R6ZZ15-F1
#
_cell.length_a   1.000
_cell.length_b   1.000
_cell.length_c   1.000
_cell.angle_alpha   90.00
_cell.angle_beta   90.00
_cell.angle_gamma   90.00
#
_symmetry.space_group_name_H-M   'P 1'
#
loop_
_entity.id
_entity.type
_entity.pdbx_description
1 polymer ?
#
loop_
_entity_poly.entity_id
_entity_poly.type
_entity_poly.pdbx_seq_one_letter_code
_entity_poly.pdbx_strand_id
1 'polypeptide(L)'
;MKKYERTIPQWKELARRYFEAETTEAEEEALVRFLATPAAQGKEFDELRAVMGYAATGRALYGRRRTRGMRLRYYAAAAVAGLIVLTTAWQLTESADVCVAYINGQRCTDKEVVLSEALKSIEKVSHRSSEETVQSQLSDIFQTLEEGETESVDKE
;
A
#
# COMPACT_ATOMS: atom_id res chain seq x y z
N MET A 1 50.97 7.08 21.42
CA MET A 1 51.65 5.88 20.88
C MET A 1 52.03 6.15 19.43
N LYS A 2 53.32 6.32 19.13
CA LYS A 2 53.81 6.49 17.75
C LYS A 2 53.72 5.12 17.05
N LYS A 3 52.64 4.86 16.33
CA LYS A 3 52.44 3.61 15.58
C LYS A 3 53.43 3.63 14.42
N TYR A 4 54.48 2.83 14.56
CA TYR A 4 55.58 2.59 13.61
C TYR A 4 55.21 2.87 12.15
N GLU A 5 55.65 4.01 11.61
CA GLU A 5 55.73 4.20 10.17
C GLU A 5 56.92 3.37 9.67
N ARG A 6 56.63 2.15 9.22
CA ARG A 6 57.61 1.33 8.50
C ARG A 6 57.97 2.03 7.19
N THR A 7 59.25 1.96 6.82
CA THR A 7 59.71 2.46 5.52
C THR A 7 59.32 1.51 4.40
N ILE A 8 59.32 1.97 3.15
CA ILE A 8 58.99 1.13 1.98
C ILE A 8 59.86 -0.15 1.90
N PRO A 9 61.19 -0.12 2.14
CA PRO A 9 62.00 -1.34 2.19
C PRO A 9 61.54 -2.34 3.27
N GLN A 10 61.11 -1.84 4.43
CA GLN A 10 60.59 -2.70 5.50
C GLN A 10 59.24 -3.33 5.11
N TRP A 11 58.40 -2.61 4.37
CA TRP A 11 57.16 -3.17 3.82
C TRP A 11 57.43 -4.24 2.76
N LYS A 12 58.46 -4.07 1.93
CA LYS A 12 58.89 -5.09 0.96
C LYS A 12 59.38 -6.35 1.67
N GLU A 13 60.20 -6.20 2.69
CA GLU A 13 60.68 -7.35 3.46
C GLU A 13 59.54 -8.07 4.17
N LEU A 14 58.57 -7.32 4.71
CA LEU A 14 57.39 -7.92 5.33
C LEU A 14 56.50 -8.65 4.30
N ALA A 15 56.36 -8.10 3.10
CA ALA A 15 55.67 -8.76 1.98
C ALA A 15 56.38 -10.05 1.56
N ARG A 16 57.71 -10.06 1.49
CA ARG A 16 58.52 -11.26 1.21
C ARG A 16 58.27 -12.33 2.26
N ARG A 17 58.37 -11.99 3.56
CA ARG A 17 58.06 -12.92 4.67
C ARG A 17 56.64 -13.46 4.63
N TYR A 18 55.66 -12.65 4.20
CA TYR A 18 54.28 -13.12 4.02
C TYR A 18 54.19 -14.23 2.97
N PHE A 19 54.85 -14.06 1.83
CA PHE A 19 54.90 -15.10 0.78
C PHE A 19 55.62 -16.37 1.23
N GLU A 20 56.60 -16.25 2.12
CA GLU A 20 57.27 -17.39 2.78
C GLU A 20 56.47 -17.98 3.96
N ALA A 21 55.27 -17.45 4.25
CA ALA A 21 54.42 -17.85 5.39
C ALA A 21 55.09 -17.69 6.77
N GLU A 22 55.98 -16.70 6.91
CA GLU A 22 56.71 -16.40 8.15
C GLU A 22 56.11 -15.21 8.94
N THR A 23 54.93 -14.73 8.55
CA THR A 23 54.26 -13.59 9.19
C THR A 23 53.33 -14.00 10.31
N THR A 24 53.23 -13.14 11.31
CA THR A 24 52.19 -13.22 12.34
C THR A 24 50.90 -12.55 11.87
N GLU A 25 49.76 -12.89 12.47
CA GLU A 25 48.45 -12.28 12.16
C GLU A 25 48.47 -10.73 12.31
N ALA A 26 49.18 -10.22 13.31
CA ALA A 26 49.32 -8.78 13.52
C ALA A 26 50.13 -8.08 12.41
N GLU A 27 51.11 -8.78 11.83
CA GLU A 27 51.89 -8.30 10.69
C GLU A 27 51.06 -8.31 9.40
N GLU A 28 50.27 -9.36 9.19
CA GLU A 28 49.35 -9.45 8.06
C GLU A 28 48.27 -8.38 8.12
N GLU A 29 47.70 -8.11 9.30
CA GLU A 29 46.75 -7.01 9.47
C GLU A 29 47.40 -5.65 9.15
N ALA A 30 48.68 -5.49 9.50
CA ALA A 30 49.43 -4.29 9.15
C ALA A 30 49.66 -4.17 7.63
N LEU A 31 49.96 -5.27 6.93
CA LEU A 31 50.07 -5.31 5.46
C LEU A 31 48.74 -4.94 4.79
N VAL A 32 47.64 -5.53 5.25
CA VAL A 32 46.29 -5.23 4.75
C VAL A 32 45.97 -3.74 4.88
N ARG A 33 46.30 -3.12 6.02
CA ARG A 33 46.13 -1.67 6.23
C ARG A 33 47.04 -0.84 5.33
N PHE A 34 48.30 -1.23 5.17
CA PHE A 34 49.25 -0.54 4.30
C PHE A 34 48.81 -0.56 2.84
N LEU A 35 48.33 -1.71 2.34
CA LEU A 35 47.83 -1.88 0.96
C LEU A 35 46.63 -1.00 0.62
N ALA A 36 45.88 -0.55 1.62
CA ALA A 36 44.77 0.40 1.44
C ALA A 36 45.24 1.87 1.28
N THR A 37 46.55 2.14 1.42
CA THR A 37 47.11 3.51 1.33
C THR A 37 47.66 3.81 -0.07
N PRO A 38 47.81 5.11 -0.44
CA PRO A 38 48.46 5.50 -1.70
C PRO A 38 49.93 5.07 -1.81
N ALA A 39 50.63 4.89 -0.69
CA ALA A 39 52.04 4.49 -0.67
C ALA A 39 52.25 3.07 -1.22
N ALA A 40 51.22 2.23 -1.23
CA ALA A 40 51.26 0.85 -1.73
C ALA A 40 50.81 0.69 -3.20
N GLN A 41 50.66 1.80 -3.95
CA GLN A 41 50.24 1.78 -5.35
C GLN A 41 51.39 1.48 -6.33
N GLY A 42 52.63 1.36 -5.83
CA GLY A 42 53.77 0.95 -6.63
C GLY A 42 53.63 -0.50 -7.14
N LYS A 43 54.21 -0.79 -8.31
CA LYS A 43 54.18 -2.13 -8.94
C LYS A 43 54.76 -3.24 -8.05
N GLU A 44 55.69 -2.87 -7.18
CA GLU A 44 56.30 -3.74 -6.17
C GLU A 44 55.32 -4.38 -5.17
N PHE A 45 54.09 -3.86 -5.07
CA PHE A 45 53.03 -4.43 -4.22
C PHE A 45 51.85 -4.96 -5.04
N ASP A 46 51.93 -5.03 -6.37
CA ASP A 46 50.84 -5.50 -7.22
C ASP A 46 50.47 -6.96 -6.90
N GLU A 47 51.46 -7.83 -6.74
CA GLU A 47 51.25 -9.24 -6.39
C GLU A 47 50.61 -9.39 -5.01
N LEU A 48 51.11 -8.65 -4.02
CA LEU A 48 50.55 -8.68 -2.68
C LEU A 48 49.10 -8.16 -2.67
N ARG A 49 48.78 -7.14 -3.48
CA ARG A 49 47.42 -6.63 -3.66
C ARG A 49 46.51 -7.62 -4.39
N ALA A 50 47.04 -8.41 -5.32
CA ALA A 50 46.27 -9.46 -5.99
C ALA A 50 45.83 -10.53 -4.97
N VAL A 51 46.69 -10.87 -4.02
CA VAL A 51 46.43 -11.88 -2.97
C VAL A 51 45.53 -11.31 -1.85
N MET A 52 45.91 -10.15 -1.32
CA MET A 52 45.25 -9.56 -0.15
C MET A 52 44.17 -8.53 -0.50
N GLY A 53 43.89 -8.27 -1.78
CA GLY A 53 43.02 -7.18 -2.22
C GLY A 53 41.62 -7.22 -1.64
N TYR A 54 41.08 -8.42 -1.44
CA TYR A 54 39.78 -8.59 -0.77
C TYR A 54 39.81 -8.13 0.70
N ALA A 55 40.88 -8.48 1.44
CA ALA A 55 41.06 -8.06 2.82
C ALA A 55 41.35 -6.54 2.91
N ALA A 56 42.20 -6.02 2.00
CA ALA A 56 42.64 -4.63 1.99
C ALA A 56 41.55 -3.65 1.53
N THR A 57 40.78 -3.99 0.50
CA THR A 57 39.82 -3.08 -0.14
C THR A 57 38.42 -3.68 -0.35
N GLY A 58 38.32 -5.00 -0.44
CA GLY A 58 37.06 -5.71 -0.73
C GLY A 58 36.00 -5.58 0.36
N ARG A 59 36.37 -5.59 1.65
CA ARG A 59 35.41 -5.47 2.77
C ARG A 59 34.61 -4.15 2.74
N ALA A 60 35.26 -3.03 2.42
CA ALA A 60 34.59 -1.72 2.36
C ALA A 60 33.68 -1.60 1.13
N LEU A 61 34.09 -2.16 -0.02
CA LEU A 61 33.34 -2.07 -1.27
C LEU A 61 32.11 -2.99 -1.29
N TYR A 62 32.20 -4.20 -0.74
CA TYR A 62 31.06 -5.13 -0.65
C TYR A 62 29.96 -4.63 0.28
N GLY A 63 30.32 -4.04 1.43
CA GLY A 63 29.34 -3.43 2.34
C GLY A 63 28.58 -2.26 1.73
N ARG A 64 29.26 -1.44 0.90
CA ARG A 64 28.68 -0.22 0.30
C ARG A 64 27.77 -0.49 -0.88
N ARG A 65 27.99 -1.54 -1.68
CA ARG A 65 27.09 -1.92 -2.79
C ARG A 65 25.75 -2.48 -2.30
N ARG A 66 25.75 -3.26 -1.20
CA ARG A 66 24.53 -3.92 -0.69
C ARG A 66 23.49 -2.93 -0.16
N THR A 67 23.91 -1.80 0.41
CA THR A 67 23.00 -0.80 1.01
C THR A 67 22.35 0.12 -0.02
N ARG A 68 23.05 0.45 -1.11
CA ARG A 68 22.51 1.30 -2.19
C ARG A 68 21.39 0.61 -2.98
N GLY A 69 21.56 -0.67 -3.30
CA GLY A 69 20.54 -1.44 -4.02
C GLY A 69 19.25 -1.65 -3.21
N MET A 70 19.36 -1.80 -1.89
CA MET A 70 18.17 -1.98 -1.03
C MET A 70 17.33 -0.70 -0.94
N ARG A 71 17.96 0.46 -0.73
CA ARG A 71 17.26 1.75 -0.64
C ARG A 71 16.51 2.10 -1.93
N LEU A 72 17.13 1.86 -3.09
CA LEU A 72 16.49 2.12 -4.38
C LEU A 72 15.23 1.25 -4.59
N ARG A 73 15.25 -0.01 -4.12
CA ARG A 73 14.08 -0.90 -4.16
C ARG A 73 12.95 -0.41 -3.25
N TYR A 74 13.27 0.14 -2.07
CA TYR A 74 12.26 0.73 -1.19
C TYR A 74 11.60 1.97 -1.79
N TYR A 75 12.36 2.87 -2.43
CA TYR A 75 11.79 4.04 -3.10
C TYR A 75 10.91 3.65 -4.29
N ALA A 76 11.34 2.66 -5.09
CA ALA A 76 10.53 2.15 -6.20
C ALA A 76 9.22 1.51 -5.70
N ALA A 77 9.27 0.70 -4.64
CA ALA A 77 8.08 0.08 -4.06
C ALA A 77 7.11 1.12 -3.48
N ALA A 78 7.62 2.15 -2.80
CA ALA A 78 6.80 3.23 -2.25
C ALA A 78 6.08 4.05 -3.34
N ALA A 79 6.76 4.33 -4.46
CA ALA A 79 6.17 5.04 -5.60
C ALA A 79 5.02 4.25 -6.24
N VAL A 80 5.20 2.93 -6.44
CA VAL A 80 4.16 2.05 -6.97
C VAL A 80 2.95 1.99 -6.03
N ALA A 81 3.18 1.85 -4.72
CA ALA A 81 2.10 1.86 -3.73
C ALA A 81 1.33 3.19 -3.74
N GLY A 82 2.03 4.33 -3.84
CA GLY A 82 1.41 5.65 -3.94
C GLY A 82 0.52 5.79 -5.18
N LEU A 83 0.97 5.31 -6.34
CA LEU A 83 0.17 5.33 -7.57
C LEU A 83 -1.09 4.47 -7.42
N ILE A 84 -0.98 3.26 -6.86
CA ILE A 84 -2.14 2.39 -6.63
C ILE A 84 -3.16 3.08 -5.72
N VAL A 85 -2.72 3.63 -4.59
CA VAL A 85 -3.62 4.33 -3.64
C VAL A 85 -4.29 5.55 -4.28
N LEU A 86 -3.56 6.34 -5.07
CA LEU A 86 -4.13 7.48 -5.77
C LEU A 86 -5.18 7.06 -6.81
N THR A 87 -4.87 6.02 -7.60
CA THR A 87 -5.79 5.52 -8.64
C THR A 87 -7.07 4.92 -8.04
N THR A 88 -6.97 4.18 -6.94
CA THR A 88 -8.15 3.60 -6.28
C THR A 88 -8.99 4.68 -5.61
N ALA A 89 -8.37 5.66 -4.95
CA ALA A 89 -9.08 6.80 -4.35
C ALA A 89 -9.86 7.59 -5.41
N TRP A 90 -9.25 7.86 -6.56
CA TRP A 90 -9.91 8.58 -7.66
C TRP A 90 -11.14 7.85 -8.20
N GLN A 91 -11.01 6.54 -8.45
CA GLN A 91 -12.12 5.68 -8.93
C GLN A 91 -13.29 5.62 -7.93
N LEU A 92 -12.97 5.57 -6.63
CA LEU A 92 -13.98 5.61 -5.57
C LEU A 92 -14.70 6.97 -5.50
N THR A 93 -14.00 8.08 -5.75
CA THR A 93 -14.63 9.42 -5.78
C THR A 93 -15.48 9.66 -7.04
N GLU A 94 -15.11 9.04 -8.17
CA GLU A 94 -15.80 9.21 -9.45
C GLU A 94 -17.05 8.31 -9.56
N SER A 95 -17.11 7.25 -8.75
CA SER A 95 -18.29 6.41 -8.54
C SER A 95 -19.34 7.16 -7.70
N ALA A 96 -19.84 8.29 -8.20
CA ALA A 96 -21.00 8.94 -7.62
C ALA A 96 -22.21 8.01 -7.87
N ASP A 97 -22.68 7.33 -6.84
CA ASP A 97 -23.90 6.51 -6.85
C ASP A 97 -25.03 7.26 -7.60
N VAL A 98 -25.31 6.82 -8.83
CA VAL A 98 -26.34 7.41 -9.68
C VAL A 98 -27.67 6.82 -9.23
N CYS A 99 -28.39 7.56 -8.40
CA CYS A 99 -29.74 7.19 -8.00
C CYS A 99 -30.69 7.43 -9.17
N VAL A 100 -31.17 6.37 -9.82
CA VAL A 100 -32.14 6.46 -10.92
C VAL A 100 -33.52 6.11 -10.38
N ALA A 101 -34.47 7.02 -10.50
CA ALA A 101 -35.88 6.72 -10.26
C ALA A 101 -36.75 7.22 -11.42
N TYR A 102 -37.91 6.59 -11.59
CA TYR A 102 -38.90 6.99 -12.59
C TYR A 102 -40.06 7.69 -11.89
N ILE A 103 -40.22 8.98 -12.14
CA ILE A 103 -41.28 9.80 -11.56
C ILE A 103 -42.20 10.19 -12.72
N ASN A 104 -43.49 9.85 -12.64
CA ASN A 104 -44.47 10.09 -13.70
C ASN A 104 -44.05 9.56 -15.09
N GLY A 105 -43.33 8.44 -15.12
CA GLY A 105 -42.84 7.82 -16.37
C GLY A 105 -41.59 8.46 -16.97
N GLN A 106 -41.03 9.51 -16.36
CA GLN A 106 -39.77 10.11 -16.77
C GLN A 106 -38.61 9.66 -15.89
N ARG A 107 -37.47 9.33 -16.51
CA ARG A 107 -36.23 8.98 -15.80
C ARG A 107 -35.65 10.22 -15.14
N CYS A 108 -35.53 10.20 -13.82
CA CYS A 108 -34.89 11.22 -13.00
C CYS A 108 -33.62 10.63 -12.36
N THR A 109 -32.52 11.38 -12.42
CA THR A 109 -31.23 11.02 -11.80
C THR A 109 -30.76 12.07 -10.79
N ASP A 110 -31.59 13.07 -10.52
CA ASP A 110 -31.30 14.13 -9.57
C ASP A 110 -31.57 13.62 -8.14
N LYS A 111 -30.52 13.56 -7.33
CA LYS A 111 -30.54 12.95 -6.00
C LYS A 111 -31.57 13.59 -5.08
N GLU A 112 -31.71 14.92 -5.11
CA GLU A 112 -32.62 15.64 -4.21
C GLU A 112 -34.08 15.40 -4.60
N VAL A 113 -34.35 15.36 -5.90
CA VAL A 113 -35.68 15.10 -6.45
C VAL A 113 -36.10 13.66 -6.18
N VAL A 114 -35.21 12.69 -6.43
CA VAL A 114 -35.50 11.28 -6.19
C VAL A 114 -35.74 11.00 -4.69
N LEU A 115 -34.91 11.56 -3.81
CA LEU A 115 -35.03 11.33 -2.38
C LEU A 115 -36.29 12.00 -1.79
N SER A 116 -36.60 13.23 -2.19
CA SER A 116 -37.80 13.93 -1.72
C SER A 116 -39.09 13.23 -2.15
N GLU A 117 -39.17 12.70 -3.37
CA GLU A 117 -40.33 11.94 -3.83
C GLU A 117 -40.45 10.58 -3.12
N ALA A 118 -39.31 9.92 -2.85
CA ALA A 118 -39.29 8.69 -2.06
C ALA A 118 -39.80 8.92 -0.63
N LEU A 119 -39.35 9.99 0.04
CA LEU A 119 -39.80 10.35 1.39
C LEU A 119 -41.30 10.70 1.42
N LYS A 120 -41.77 11.44 0.42
CA LYS A 120 -43.19 11.77 0.26
C LYS A 120 -44.07 10.54 0.08
N SER A 121 -43.55 9.50 -0.58
CA SER A 121 -44.26 8.23 -0.74
C SER A 121 -44.40 7.48 0.58
N ILE A 122 -43.38 7.52 1.44
CA ILE A 122 -43.41 6.93 2.79
C ILE A 122 -44.42 7.66 3.69
N GLU A 123 -44.43 8.99 3.65
CA GLU A 123 -45.37 9.82 4.43
C GLU A 123 -46.83 9.54 4.05
N LYS A 124 -47.14 9.41 2.75
CA LYS A 124 -48.48 9.05 2.27
C LYS A 124 -48.96 7.69 2.80
N VAL A 125 -48.07 6.72 2.92
CA VAL A 125 -48.40 5.39 3.49
C VAL A 125 -48.59 5.46 5.00
N SER A 126 -47.77 6.27 5.68
CA SER A 126 -47.86 6.52 7.13
C SER A 126 -49.21 7.13 7.55
N HIS A 127 -49.65 8.19 6.85
CA HIS A 127 -50.89 8.90 7.18
C HIS A 127 -52.17 8.09 6.90
N ARG A 128 -52.12 7.10 5.99
CA ARG A 128 -53.27 6.23 5.73
C ARG A 128 -53.57 5.25 6.87
N SER A 129 -52.63 4.99 7.78
CA SER A 129 -52.83 4.04 8.87
C SER A 129 -53.60 4.60 10.07
N SER A 130 -53.79 5.92 10.17
CA SER A 130 -54.28 6.58 11.39
C SER A 130 -55.68 7.19 11.30
N GLU A 131 -56.23 7.45 10.11
CA GLU A 131 -57.52 8.17 9.97
C GLU A 131 -58.66 7.33 9.33
N GLU A 132 -58.36 6.25 8.62
CA GLU A 132 -59.38 5.29 8.16
C GLU A 132 -59.43 4.13 9.16
N THR A 133 -60.19 4.31 10.25
CA THR A 133 -60.44 3.23 11.21
C THR A 133 -61.01 2.04 10.44
N VAL A 134 -60.33 0.90 10.48
CA VAL A 134 -60.72 -0.38 9.84
C VAL A 134 -62.20 -0.72 10.04
N GLN A 135 -62.78 -0.26 11.15
CA GLN A 135 -64.19 -0.38 11.49
C GLN A 135 -65.15 0.31 10.49
N SER A 136 -64.78 1.45 9.90
CA SER A 136 -65.58 2.16 8.89
C SER A 136 -65.57 1.45 7.54
N GLN A 137 -64.46 0.78 7.19
CA GLN A 137 -64.37 -0.02 5.96
C GLN A 137 -65.12 -1.35 6.11
N LEU A 138 -65.13 -1.92 7.31
CA LEU A 138 -65.92 -3.12 7.59
C LEU A 138 -67.42 -2.79 7.63
N SER A 139 -67.84 -1.65 8.20
CA SER A 139 -69.25 -1.28 8.23
C SER A 139 -69.86 -1.11 6.84
N ASP A 140 -69.14 -0.52 5.88
CA ASP A 140 -69.63 -0.40 4.49
C ASP A 140 -69.80 -1.76 3.80
N ILE A 141 -68.92 -2.73 4.07
CA ILE A 141 -69.01 -4.09 3.51
C ILE A 141 -70.20 -4.84 4.11
N PHE A 142 -70.47 -4.67 5.41
CA PHE A 142 -71.63 -5.32 6.03
C PHE A 142 -72.95 -4.64 5.65
N GLN A 143 -72.96 -3.31 5.52
CA GLN A 143 -74.16 -2.55 5.14
C GLN A 143 -74.60 -2.83 3.70
N THR A 144 -73.65 -3.03 2.78
CA THR A 144 -73.95 -3.46 1.40
C THR A 144 -74.45 -4.89 1.29
N LEU A 145 -74.11 -5.77 2.24
CA LEU A 145 -74.65 -7.13 2.33
C LEU A 145 -76.06 -7.15 2.94
N GLU A 146 -76.32 -6.32 3.96
CA GLU A 146 -77.64 -6.19 4.60
C GLU A 146 -78.68 -5.57 3.66
N GLU A 147 -78.31 -4.56 2.86
CA GLU A 147 -79.22 -3.98 1.85
C GLU A 147 -79.58 -5.01 0.76
N GLY A 148 -78.68 -5.94 0.42
CA GLY A 148 -78.94 -7.01 -0.56
C GLY A 148 -79.83 -8.15 -0.06
N GLU A 149 -80.04 -8.30 1.26
CA GLU A 149 -80.88 -9.36 1.82
C GLU A 149 -82.36 -8.95 1.95
N THR A 150 -82.66 -7.65 1.94
CA THR A 150 -84.05 -7.14 2.06
C THR A 150 -84.83 -7.12 0.74
N GLU A 151 -84.18 -7.39 -0.41
CA GLU A 151 -84.84 -7.39 -1.73
C GLU A 151 -85.33 -8.79 -2.19
N SER A 152 -85.18 -9.84 -1.39
CA SER A 152 -85.50 -11.23 -1.81
C SER A 152 -86.60 -11.96 -1.03
N VAL A 153 -87.27 -11.30 -0.07
CA VAL A 153 -88.42 -11.89 0.65
C VAL A 153 -89.69 -11.08 0.34
N ASP A 154 -90.19 -11.21 -0.89
CA ASP A 154 -91.62 -11.05 -1.23
C ASP A 154 -91.84 -11.50 -2.68
N LYS A 155 -91.91 -12.81 -2.89
CA LYS A 155 -92.58 -13.46 -4.03
C LYS A 155 -92.73 -14.96 -3.79
N GLU A 156 -93.80 -15.33 -3.10
CA GLU A 156 -94.89 -16.18 -3.62
C GLU A 156 -96.05 -16.24 -2.62
#